data_AF-R0MX20-F1
#
_entry.id   AF-R0MX20-F1
#
_cell.length_a   1.000
_cell.length_b   1.000
_cell.length_c   1.000
_cell.angle_alpha   90.00
_cell.angle_beta   90.00
_cell.angle_gamma   90.00
#
_symmetry.space_group_name_H-M   'P 1'
#
loop_
_entity.id
_entity.type
_entity.pdbx_description
1 polymer ?
#
loop_
_entity_poly.entity_id
_entity_poly.type
_entity_poly.pdbx_seq_one_letter_code
_entity_poly.pdbx_strand_id
1 'polypeptide(L)'
;VSGNDVLLVGNKKDILPKSVKPGKISQWLMERAHEEGLRPVDVVLTSAQNKHAIKEVIDKIEHYRKGRDVYVVGVTNVGKSTLINAIIQEITGDQNVITTSRFPGTTLDKIEIPLDDGSYIYDTPGIIHRHQMAHYLTAKNLKYVSPKKEIKPKTYQLNPEQTLFLGGLGRFDFIAGEKQGFTAFFDNELKLHRTKLEGASAFYDKHLGSLLTPPNSKEKEDFPKLVQHVFNIKEKTDLVISGLGWIRVTGTAKVAVWAPEGVAVVTRKAII
;
A
#
# COMPACT_ATOMS: atom_id res chain seq x y z
N VAL A 1 -1.43 -12.84 -18.78
CA VAL A 1 0.03 -13.04 -18.98
C VAL A 1 0.24 -14.49 -19.42
N SER A 2 0.00 -14.81 -20.69
CA SER A 2 0.18 -16.18 -21.18
C SER A 2 1.56 -16.25 -21.84
N GLY A 3 2.46 -17.07 -21.28
CA GLY A 3 3.78 -17.40 -21.88
C GLY A 3 4.99 -16.62 -21.36
N ASN A 4 4.82 -15.59 -20.52
CA ASN A 4 5.95 -14.83 -19.95
C ASN A 4 6.21 -15.21 -18.49
N ASP A 5 7.48 -15.29 -18.12
CA ASP A 5 7.89 -15.45 -16.72
C ASP A 5 7.63 -14.15 -15.96
N VAL A 6 6.99 -14.27 -14.79
CA VAL A 6 6.63 -13.11 -13.96
C VAL A 6 7.40 -13.16 -12.64
N LEU A 7 8.28 -12.19 -12.41
CA LEU A 7 8.90 -11.98 -11.11
C LEU A 7 8.05 -11.01 -10.29
N LEU A 8 7.54 -11.43 -9.12
CA LEU A 8 6.77 -10.55 -8.26
C LEU A 8 7.69 -9.84 -7.26
N VAL A 9 7.72 -8.51 -7.31
CA VAL A 9 8.56 -7.69 -6.43
C VAL A 9 7.71 -6.96 -5.38
N GLY A 10 7.81 -7.36 -4.13
CA GLY A 10 7.20 -6.68 -2.98
C GLY A 10 8.10 -5.55 -2.46
N ASN A 11 7.85 -4.31 -2.91
CA ASN A 11 8.61 -3.14 -2.48
C ASN A 11 8.16 -2.61 -1.10
N LYS A 12 8.96 -1.68 -0.53
CA LYS A 12 8.74 -1.03 0.78
C LYS A 12 8.78 -2.03 1.95
N LYS A 13 9.64 -3.04 1.90
CA LYS A 13 9.85 -3.97 3.03
C LYS A 13 10.26 -3.25 4.33
N ASP A 14 10.94 -2.11 4.22
CA ASP A 14 11.42 -1.30 5.33
C ASP A 14 10.33 -0.72 6.24
N ILE A 15 9.10 -0.57 5.73
CA ILE A 15 7.98 -0.08 6.54
C ILE A 15 7.25 -1.19 7.31
N LEU A 16 7.52 -2.46 7.01
CA LEU A 16 6.89 -3.57 7.73
C LEU A 16 7.47 -3.71 9.14
N PRO A 17 6.66 -4.08 10.15
CA PRO A 17 7.16 -4.32 11.49
C PRO A 17 8.26 -5.39 11.49
N LYS A 18 9.35 -5.18 12.23
CA LYS A 18 10.50 -6.10 12.30
C LYS A 18 10.15 -7.49 12.84
N SER A 19 9.05 -7.62 13.57
CA SER A 19 8.53 -8.91 14.04
C SER A 19 8.03 -9.81 12.90
N VAL A 20 7.78 -9.23 11.73
CA VAL A 20 7.27 -9.94 10.56
C VAL A 20 8.41 -10.63 9.83
N LYS A 21 8.36 -11.97 9.76
CA LYS A 21 9.36 -12.77 9.05
C LYS A 21 9.22 -12.56 7.53
N PRO A 22 10.27 -12.15 6.80
CA PRO A 22 10.21 -11.93 5.35
C PRO A 22 9.67 -13.12 4.56
N GLY A 23 10.09 -14.35 4.90
CA GLY A 23 9.61 -15.56 4.22
C GLY A 23 8.10 -15.77 4.32
N LYS A 24 7.46 -15.38 5.43
CA LYS A 24 5.99 -15.44 5.55
C LYS A 24 5.30 -14.45 4.61
N ILE A 25 5.89 -13.28 4.39
CA ILE A 25 5.35 -12.27 3.48
C ILE A 25 5.51 -12.71 2.03
N SER A 26 6.67 -13.26 1.66
CA SER A 26 6.88 -13.84 0.33
C SER A 26 5.88 -14.95 0.05
N GLN A 27 5.68 -15.87 0.99
CA GLN A 27 4.68 -16.93 0.87
C GLN A 27 3.27 -16.37 0.73
N TRP A 28 2.88 -15.41 1.59
CA TRP A 28 1.56 -14.77 1.51
C TRP A 28 1.32 -14.07 0.17
N LEU A 29 2.33 -13.37 -0.36
CA LEU A 29 2.26 -12.74 -1.68
C LEU A 29 2.13 -13.76 -2.81
N MET A 30 2.85 -14.88 -2.73
CA MET A 30 2.77 -15.98 -3.68
C MET A 30 1.36 -16.59 -3.71
N GLU A 31 0.82 -16.92 -2.54
CA GLU A 31 -0.54 -17.45 -2.37
C GLU A 31 -1.59 -16.47 -2.92
N ARG A 32 -1.44 -15.18 -2.59
CA ARG A 32 -2.37 -14.13 -3.07
C ARG A 32 -2.30 -13.96 -4.58
N ALA A 33 -1.10 -13.97 -5.16
CA ALA A 33 -0.91 -13.94 -6.60
C ALA A 33 -1.61 -15.14 -7.25
N HIS A 34 -1.51 -16.32 -6.65
CA HIS A 34 -2.16 -17.53 -7.14
C HIS A 34 -3.69 -17.44 -7.13
N GLU A 35 -4.26 -16.92 -6.04
CA GLU A 35 -5.71 -16.69 -5.91
C GLU A 35 -6.24 -15.74 -7.00
N GLU A 36 -5.46 -14.73 -7.41
CA GLU A 36 -5.82 -13.78 -8.46
C GLU A 36 -5.47 -14.26 -9.89
N GLY A 37 -5.06 -15.53 -10.04
CA GLY A 37 -4.73 -16.13 -11.33
C GLY A 37 -3.34 -15.78 -11.88
N LEU A 38 -2.52 -15.06 -11.11
CA LEU A 38 -1.11 -14.83 -11.44
C LEU A 38 -0.27 -16.04 -10.98
N ARG A 39 0.76 -16.40 -11.73
CA ARG A 39 1.69 -17.50 -11.40
C ARG A 39 3.12 -16.97 -11.52
N PRO A 40 3.61 -16.23 -10.51
CA PRO A 40 4.96 -15.71 -10.56
C PRO A 40 5.98 -16.85 -10.39
N VAL A 41 7.11 -16.73 -11.07
CA VAL A 41 8.22 -17.70 -10.96
C VAL A 41 8.93 -17.60 -9.61
N ASP A 42 8.89 -16.41 -8.99
CA ASP A 42 9.48 -16.13 -7.67
C ASP A 42 8.87 -14.85 -7.07
N VAL A 43 9.09 -14.67 -5.76
CA VAL A 43 8.68 -13.48 -5.01
C VAL A 43 9.88 -12.90 -4.24
N VAL A 44 10.26 -11.67 -4.57
CA VAL A 44 11.37 -10.96 -3.91
C VAL A 44 10.83 -9.77 -3.13
N LEU A 45 11.24 -9.64 -1.87
CA LEU A 45 10.92 -8.48 -1.04
C LEU A 45 12.08 -7.51 -1.05
N THR A 46 11.82 -6.27 -1.44
CA THR A 46 12.85 -5.25 -1.57
C THR A 46 12.48 -3.96 -0.83
N SER A 47 13.49 -3.12 -0.65
CA SER A 47 13.33 -1.72 -0.29
C SER A 47 14.22 -0.93 -1.22
N ALA A 48 13.63 -0.02 -1.99
CA ALA A 48 14.39 0.82 -2.92
C ALA A 48 15.46 1.71 -2.23
N GLN A 49 15.43 1.82 -0.90
CA GLN A 49 16.42 2.54 -0.10
C GLN A 49 17.61 1.66 0.31
N ASN A 50 17.54 0.34 0.11
CA ASN A 50 18.56 -0.61 0.55
C ASN A 50 19.28 -1.24 -0.66
N LYS A 51 20.54 -0.85 -0.88
CA LYS A 51 21.37 -1.34 -1.99
C LYS A 51 21.50 -2.86 -2.07
N HIS A 52 21.67 -3.54 -0.93
CA HIS A 52 21.75 -5.00 -0.92
C HIS A 52 20.44 -5.65 -1.41
N ALA A 53 19.30 -5.09 -1.01
CA ALA A 53 18.00 -5.57 -1.46
C ALA A 53 17.74 -5.28 -2.95
N ILE A 54 18.39 -4.26 -3.51
CA ILE A 54 18.38 -3.99 -4.96
C ILE A 54 19.22 -5.02 -5.71
N LYS A 55 20.43 -5.34 -5.24
CA LYS A 55 21.28 -6.39 -5.84
C LYS A 55 20.56 -7.72 -5.92
N GLU A 56 19.88 -8.13 -4.85
CA GLU A 56 19.09 -9.37 -4.83
C GLU A 56 17.98 -9.37 -5.90
N VAL A 57 17.34 -8.23 -6.14
CA VAL A 57 16.35 -8.08 -7.22
C VAL A 57 17.01 -8.20 -8.59
N ILE A 58 18.16 -7.55 -8.80
CA ILE A 58 18.92 -7.61 -10.06
C ILE A 58 19.35 -9.05 -10.34
N ASP A 59 19.96 -9.74 -9.37
CA ASP A 59 20.42 -11.13 -9.51
C ASP A 59 19.26 -12.07 -9.91
N LYS A 60 18.07 -11.85 -9.32
CA LYS A 60 16.87 -12.62 -9.65
C LYS A 60 16.34 -12.29 -11.05
N ILE A 61 16.34 -11.01 -11.44
CA ILE A 61 15.99 -10.59 -12.79
C ILE A 61 16.92 -11.27 -13.81
N GLU A 62 18.24 -11.21 -13.60
CA GLU A 62 19.25 -11.85 -14.45
C GLU A 62 19.03 -13.35 -14.56
N HIS A 63 18.82 -14.02 -13.42
CA HIS A 63 18.57 -15.46 -13.37
C HIS A 63 17.35 -15.89 -14.19
N TYR A 64 16.22 -15.17 -14.07
CA TYR A 64 14.97 -15.56 -14.74
C TYR A 64 14.82 -15.00 -16.16
N ARG A 65 15.43 -13.85 -16.49
CA ARG A 65 15.28 -13.25 -17.83
C ARG A 65 15.95 -14.10 -18.91
N LYS A 66 17.05 -14.81 -18.59
CA LYS A 66 17.76 -15.70 -19.53
C LYS A 66 18.08 -15.02 -20.87
N GLY A 67 18.61 -13.79 -20.81
CA GLY A 67 18.95 -13.00 -22.01
C GLY A 67 17.78 -12.24 -22.66
N ARG A 68 16.54 -12.37 -22.14
CA ARG A 68 15.35 -11.66 -22.66
C ARG A 68 15.23 -10.26 -22.05
N ASP A 69 14.50 -9.40 -22.75
CA ASP A 69 14.07 -8.10 -22.23
C ASP A 69 13.18 -8.23 -21.00
N VAL A 70 13.22 -7.20 -20.15
CA VAL A 70 12.48 -7.14 -18.89
C VAL A 70 11.49 -5.97 -18.94
N TYR A 71 10.23 -6.23 -18.61
CA TYR A 71 9.20 -5.19 -18.57
C TYR A 71 8.76 -4.97 -17.12
N VAL A 72 8.95 -3.76 -16.61
CA VAL A 72 8.56 -3.40 -15.25
C VAL A 72 7.16 -2.81 -15.28
N VAL A 73 6.21 -3.49 -14.65
CA VAL A 73 4.79 -3.12 -14.59
C VAL A 73 4.37 -2.93 -13.14
N GLY A 74 3.60 -1.88 -12.87
CA GLY A 74 3.06 -1.63 -11.54
C GLY A 74 2.10 -0.47 -11.50
N VAL A 75 1.29 -0.41 -10.44
CA VAL A 75 0.36 0.71 -10.23
C VAL A 75 1.11 1.94 -9.73
N THR A 76 0.55 3.13 -9.90
CA THR A 76 1.15 4.36 -9.37
C THR A 76 1.29 4.29 -7.84
N ASN A 77 2.34 4.95 -7.31
CA ASN A 77 2.66 5.06 -5.88
C ASN A 77 3.17 3.78 -5.16
N VAL A 78 3.39 2.67 -5.86
CA VAL A 78 4.08 1.48 -5.28
C VAL A 78 5.59 1.68 -5.12
N GLY A 79 6.13 2.75 -5.69
CA GLY A 79 7.57 3.04 -5.71
C GLY A 79 8.31 2.43 -6.90
N LYS A 80 7.60 2.17 -8.02
CA LYS A 80 8.19 1.69 -9.29
C LYS A 80 9.34 2.58 -9.76
N SER A 81 9.12 3.88 -9.92
CA SER A 81 10.17 4.80 -10.38
C SER A 81 11.36 4.88 -9.41
N THR A 82 11.12 4.80 -8.10
CA THR A 82 12.20 4.75 -7.10
C THR A 82 13.02 3.47 -7.21
N LEU A 83 12.36 2.32 -7.42
CA LEU A 83 13.02 1.04 -7.63
C LEU A 83 13.83 1.04 -8.93
N ILE A 84 13.25 1.56 -10.02
CA ILE A 84 13.92 1.66 -11.31
C ILE A 84 15.15 2.54 -11.24
N ASN A 85 15.05 3.72 -10.63
CA ASN A 85 16.21 4.60 -10.45
C ASN A 85 17.31 3.95 -9.60
N ALA A 86 16.94 3.16 -8.59
CA ALA A 86 17.90 2.42 -7.78
C ALA A 86 18.59 1.29 -8.57
N ILE A 87 17.85 0.60 -9.44
CA ILE A 87 18.40 -0.41 -10.35
C ILE A 87 19.36 0.24 -11.36
N ILE A 88 18.98 1.35 -11.99
CA ILE A 88 19.84 2.10 -12.92
C ILE A 88 21.15 2.45 -12.23
N GLN A 89 21.07 3.10 -11.07
CA GLN A 89 22.26 3.52 -10.32
C GLN A 89 23.19 2.35 -9.98
N GLU A 90 22.66 1.17 -9.69
CA GLU A 90 23.45 0.00 -9.33
C GLU A 90 24.08 -0.68 -10.56
N ILE A 91 23.43 -0.65 -11.72
CA ILE A 91 23.93 -1.26 -12.97
C ILE A 91 24.93 -0.33 -13.67
N THR A 92 24.57 0.93 -13.90
CA THR A 92 25.36 1.84 -14.76
C THR A 92 26.38 2.67 -13.97
N GLY A 93 26.22 2.78 -12.65
CA GLY A 93 27.00 3.69 -11.82
C GLY A 93 26.72 5.18 -12.07
N ASP A 94 25.85 5.52 -13.02
CA ASP A 94 25.61 6.88 -13.49
C ASP A 94 24.10 7.16 -13.64
N GLN A 95 23.63 8.30 -13.10
CA GLN A 95 22.20 8.65 -13.09
C GLN A 95 21.69 9.17 -14.44
N ASN A 96 22.59 9.41 -15.39
CA ASN A 96 22.29 10.09 -16.65
C ASN A 96 22.07 9.16 -17.86
N VAL A 97 22.16 7.83 -17.69
CA VAL A 97 21.91 6.87 -18.77
C VAL A 97 20.39 6.61 -18.88
N ILE A 98 19.68 7.59 -19.42
CA ILE A 98 18.24 7.49 -19.70
C ILE A 98 18.02 7.80 -21.18
N THR A 99 17.62 6.81 -21.97
CA THR A 99 17.04 7.05 -23.29
C THR A 99 15.52 6.97 -23.18
N THR A 100 14.84 8.04 -23.60
CA THR A 100 13.37 8.09 -23.65
C THR A 100 12.90 7.70 -25.04
N SER A 101 11.98 6.75 -25.14
CA SER A 101 11.33 6.37 -26.41
C SER A 101 9.83 6.63 -26.33
N ARG A 102 9.23 7.11 -27.44
CA ARG A 102 7.78 7.36 -27.53
C ARG A 102 7.08 6.14 -28.10
N PHE A 103 6.17 5.54 -27.33
CA PHE A 103 5.20 4.59 -27.86
C PHE A 103 4.05 5.34 -28.57
N PRO A 104 3.59 4.89 -29.76
CA PRO A 104 2.43 5.50 -30.41
C PRO A 104 1.17 5.36 -29.54
N GLY A 105 0.52 6.48 -29.21
CA GLY A 105 -0.79 6.49 -28.53
C GLY A 105 -0.79 6.85 -27.03
N THR A 106 0.35 7.18 -26.40
CA THR A 106 0.38 7.65 -25.00
C THR A 106 1.32 8.84 -24.80
N THR A 107 1.02 9.70 -23.83
CA THR A 107 1.81 10.89 -23.43
C THR A 107 2.85 10.63 -22.32
N LEU A 108 3.09 9.37 -21.94
CA LEU A 108 4.07 9.00 -20.90
C LEU A 108 5.31 8.36 -21.53
N ASP A 109 6.47 8.98 -21.30
CA ASP A 109 7.78 8.52 -21.80
C ASP A 109 8.17 7.17 -21.19
N LYS A 110 8.57 6.22 -22.04
CA LYS A 110 9.12 4.92 -21.63
C LYS A 110 10.61 5.10 -21.35
N ILE A 111 11.11 4.56 -20.24
CA ILE A 111 12.55 4.53 -19.94
C ILE A 111 13.11 3.18 -20.41
N GLU A 112 14.19 3.23 -21.17
CA GLU A 112 14.92 2.05 -21.64
C GLU A 112 16.29 2.04 -20.98
N ILE A 113 16.62 0.93 -20.31
CA ILE A 113 17.88 0.75 -19.59
C ILE A 113 18.63 -0.37 -20.30
N PRO A 114 19.74 -0.07 -20.99
CA PRO A 114 20.53 -1.10 -21.66
C PRO A 114 21.21 -2.02 -20.65
N LEU A 115 21.26 -3.30 -20.95
CA LEU A 115 22.05 -4.32 -20.26
C LEU A 115 23.27 -4.70 -21.10
N ASP A 116 24.30 -5.27 -20.46
CA ASP A 116 25.59 -5.57 -21.10
C ASP A 116 25.51 -6.55 -22.28
N ASP A 117 24.45 -7.36 -22.34
CA ASP A 117 24.22 -8.35 -23.40
C ASP A 117 23.37 -7.83 -24.58
N GLY A 118 23.07 -6.52 -24.59
CA GLY A 118 22.28 -5.87 -25.64
C GLY A 118 20.77 -5.97 -25.45
N SER A 119 20.29 -6.58 -24.36
CA SER A 119 18.88 -6.55 -23.96
C SER A 119 18.55 -5.31 -23.11
N TYR A 120 17.26 -5.10 -22.82
CA TYR A 120 16.80 -3.90 -22.13
C TYR A 120 15.88 -4.19 -20.94
N ILE A 121 15.95 -3.31 -19.93
CA ILE A 121 14.87 -3.14 -18.94
C ILE A 121 14.02 -1.96 -19.37
N TYR A 122 12.72 -2.21 -19.49
CA TYR A 122 11.71 -1.26 -19.93
C TYR A 122 10.82 -0.84 -18.76
N ASP A 123 10.86 0.45 -18.41
CA ASP A 123 9.90 1.02 -17.47
C ASP A 123 8.59 1.36 -18.18
N THR A 124 7.50 0.71 -17.79
CA THR A 124 6.17 1.02 -18.34
C THR A 124 5.50 2.11 -17.52
N PRO A 125 4.68 3.01 -18.13
CA PRO A 125 3.93 3.99 -17.36
C PRO A 125 3.08 3.34 -16.27
N GLY A 126 3.09 3.94 -15.08
CA GLY A 126 2.36 3.37 -13.94
C GLY A 126 0.85 3.37 -14.16
N ILE A 127 0.19 2.26 -13.85
CA ILE A 127 -1.28 2.15 -13.96
C ILE A 127 -1.91 3.00 -12.85
N ILE A 128 -2.64 4.06 -13.22
CA ILE A 128 -3.31 4.94 -12.26
C ILE A 128 -4.58 4.24 -11.76
N HIS A 129 -4.60 3.84 -10.48
CA HIS A 129 -5.85 3.50 -9.82
C HIS A 129 -6.49 4.76 -9.24
N ARG A 130 -7.66 5.12 -9.76
CA ARG A 130 -8.43 6.29 -9.31
C ARG A 130 -8.99 6.15 -7.88
N HIS A 131 -8.95 4.94 -7.31
CA HIS A 131 -9.51 4.62 -5.99
C HIS A 131 -8.50 4.68 -4.83
N GLN A 132 -7.35 5.35 -4.99
CA GLN A 132 -6.33 5.48 -3.94
C GLN A 132 -6.54 6.75 -3.11
N MET A 133 -6.37 6.65 -1.78
CA MET A 133 -6.39 7.79 -0.84
C MET A 133 -5.46 8.94 -1.26
N ALA A 134 -4.34 8.64 -1.92
CA ALA A 134 -3.34 9.64 -2.33
C ALA A 134 -3.91 10.76 -3.20
N HIS A 135 -4.98 10.51 -3.98
CA HIS A 135 -5.60 11.52 -4.85
C HIS A 135 -6.36 12.61 -4.08
N TYR A 136 -6.73 12.33 -2.83
CA TYR A 136 -7.53 13.21 -1.98
C TYR A 136 -6.69 13.93 -0.92
N LEU A 137 -5.37 13.72 -0.92
CA LEU A 137 -4.46 14.30 0.05
C LEU A 137 -3.59 15.36 -0.59
N THR A 138 -3.42 16.47 0.14
CA THR A 138 -2.40 17.47 -0.19
C THR A 138 -1.01 16.87 -0.10
N ALA A 139 -0.02 17.48 -0.78
CA ALA A 139 1.37 17.03 -0.74
C ALA A 139 1.91 16.87 0.69
N LYS A 140 1.49 17.73 1.63
CA LYS A 140 1.85 17.66 3.05
C LYS A 140 1.30 16.39 3.74
N ASN A 141 0.13 15.92 3.33
CA ASN A 141 -0.55 14.76 3.91
C ASN A 141 -0.20 13.44 3.20
N LEU A 142 0.47 13.47 2.04
CA LEU A 142 0.92 12.25 1.34
C LEU A 142 1.80 11.32 2.20
N LYS A 143 2.45 11.86 3.24
CA LYS A 143 3.22 11.04 4.20
C LYS A 143 2.39 9.96 4.88
N TYR A 144 1.08 10.18 5.10
CA TYR A 144 0.22 9.20 5.76
C TYR A 144 -0.13 8.01 4.88
N VAL A 145 -0.06 8.17 3.55
CA VAL A 145 -0.28 7.09 2.56
C VAL A 145 1.03 6.48 2.06
N SER A 146 2.16 7.08 2.40
CA SER A 146 3.50 6.59 2.10
C SER A 146 4.42 6.77 3.30
N PRO A 147 4.24 5.92 4.35
CA PRO A 147 5.12 5.92 5.51
C PRO A 147 6.58 5.77 5.09
N LYS A 148 7.48 6.46 5.78
CA LYS A 148 8.94 6.38 5.55
C LYS A 148 9.69 5.60 6.62
N LYS A 149 8.98 5.18 7.67
CA LYS A 149 9.54 4.47 8.82
C LYS A 149 8.72 3.21 9.06
N GLU A 150 9.34 2.25 9.75
CA GLU A 150 8.66 1.05 10.26
C GLU A 150 7.33 1.42 10.92
N ILE A 151 6.23 0.84 10.43
CA ILE A 151 4.91 0.97 11.01
C ILE A 151 4.89 0.23 12.34
N LYS A 152 4.58 0.93 13.43
CA LYS A 152 4.40 0.31 14.74
C LYS A 152 2.94 -0.12 14.90
N PRO A 153 2.65 -1.43 15.05
CA PRO A 153 1.28 -1.89 15.25
C PRO A 153 0.71 -1.32 16.55
N LYS A 154 -0.47 -0.69 16.48
CA LYS A 154 -1.18 -0.13 17.64
C LYS A 154 -2.43 -0.96 17.92
N THR A 155 -2.41 -1.77 18.97
CA THR A 155 -3.57 -2.60 19.34
C THR A 155 -4.49 -1.89 20.32
N TYR A 156 -5.78 -1.82 19.98
CA TYR A 156 -6.85 -1.31 20.83
C TYR A 156 -7.76 -2.45 21.27
N GLN A 157 -7.95 -2.58 22.58
CA GLN A 157 -8.99 -3.45 23.12
C GLN A 157 -10.31 -2.67 23.10
N LEU A 158 -11.24 -3.10 22.26
CA LEU A 158 -12.52 -2.43 22.08
C LEU A 158 -13.67 -3.30 22.59
N ASN A 159 -14.64 -2.65 23.21
CA ASN A 159 -15.97 -3.21 23.41
C ASN A 159 -16.84 -2.90 22.18
N PRO A 160 -17.93 -3.64 21.95
CA PRO A 160 -18.95 -3.25 20.98
C PRO A 160 -19.38 -1.80 21.19
N GLU A 161 -19.82 -1.18 20.10
CA GLU A 161 -20.26 0.22 20.07
C GLU A 161 -19.13 1.21 20.39
N GLN A 162 -17.92 0.90 19.94
CA GLN A 162 -16.78 1.82 20.00
C GLN A 162 -16.23 2.12 18.62
N THR A 163 -15.71 3.33 18.49
CA THR A 163 -15.20 3.88 17.24
C THR A 163 -13.74 4.29 17.38
N LEU A 164 -12.94 4.04 16.36
CA LEU A 164 -11.60 4.57 16.15
C LEU A 164 -11.59 5.48 14.93
N PHE A 165 -11.30 6.75 15.13
CA PHE A 165 -11.00 7.70 14.05
C PHE A 165 -9.53 7.61 13.65
N LEU A 166 -9.29 7.67 12.33
CA LEU A 166 -7.97 7.63 11.71
C LEU A 166 -7.57 9.06 11.31
N GLY A 167 -7.36 9.92 12.31
CA GLY A 167 -7.44 11.36 12.11
C GLY A 167 -8.83 11.74 11.56
N GLY A 168 -8.86 12.58 10.53
CA GLY A 168 -10.06 12.82 9.72
C GLY A 168 -10.10 12.00 8.42
N LEU A 169 -9.14 11.09 8.18
CA LEU A 169 -9.02 10.37 6.90
C LEU A 169 -9.92 9.14 6.80
N GLY A 170 -10.45 8.68 7.92
CA GLY A 170 -11.31 7.51 7.96
C GLY A 170 -11.77 7.21 9.38
N ARG A 171 -12.66 6.24 9.49
CA ARG A 171 -13.26 5.84 10.76
C ARG A 171 -13.53 4.34 10.75
N PHE A 172 -13.35 3.70 11.90
CA PHE A 172 -13.63 2.29 12.12
C PHE A 172 -14.59 2.14 13.29
N ASP A 173 -15.69 1.44 13.07
CA ASP A 173 -16.73 1.18 14.05
C ASP A 173 -16.76 -0.31 14.37
N PHE A 174 -16.64 -0.65 15.64
CA PHE A 174 -16.95 -1.98 16.13
C PHE A 174 -18.44 -2.03 16.49
N ILE A 175 -19.27 -2.57 15.59
CA ILE A 175 -20.73 -2.55 15.72
C ILE A 175 -21.20 -3.62 16.69
N ALA A 176 -20.77 -4.88 16.50
CA ALA A 176 -21.21 -6.00 17.33
C ALA A 176 -20.18 -7.13 17.37
N GLY A 177 -20.09 -7.83 18.50
CA GLY A 177 -19.19 -8.97 18.73
C GLY A 177 -18.78 -9.04 20.19
N GLU A 178 -17.79 -9.88 20.50
CA GLU A 178 -17.19 -9.90 21.84
C GLU A 178 -16.03 -8.89 21.94
N LYS A 179 -15.75 -8.43 23.17
CA LYS A 179 -14.59 -7.58 23.45
C LYS A 179 -13.33 -8.25 22.91
N GLN A 180 -12.63 -7.57 22.01
CA GLN A 180 -11.46 -8.14 21.34
C GLN A 180 -10.45 -7.06 20.95
N GLY A 181 -9.25 -7.53 20.58
CA GLY A 181 -8.17 -6.68 20.10
C GLY A 181 -8.30 -6.36 18.62
N PHE A 182 -8.17 -5.08 18.29
CA PHE A 182 -8.08 -4.56 16.94
C PHE A 182 -6.71 -3.91 16.75
N THR A 183 -5.91 -4.43 15.81
CA THR A 183 -4.54 -3.93 15.61
C THR A 183 -4.48 -3.03 14.38
N ALA A 184 -4.16 -1.76 14.60
CA ALA A 184 -4.06 -0.74 13.57
C ALA A 184 -2.63 -0.66 13.02
N PHE A 185 -2.50 -0.73 11.70
CA PHE A 185 -1.25 -0.62 10.94
C PHE A 185 -1.34 0.58 10.00
N PHE A 186 -0.96 1.75 10.52
CA PHE A 186 -0.98 3.03 9.81
C PHE A 186 0.33 3.77 10.06
N ASP A 187 0.57 4.87 9.33
CA ASP A 187 1.69 5.76 9.63
C ASP A 187 1.71 6.15 11.12
N ASN A 188 2.91 6.17 11.71
CA ASN A 188 3.07 6.38 13.14
C ASN A 188 2.57 7.74 13.61
N GLU A 189 2.62 8.75 12.74
CA GLU A 189 2.17 10.12 13.00
C GLU A 189 0.65 10.28 12.84
N LEU A 190 -0.03 9.31 12.23
CA LEU A 190 -1.49 9.31 12.16
C LEU A 190 -2.07 9.07 13.56
N LYS A 191 -2.69 10.11 14.12
CA LYS A 191 -3.31 10.05 15.44
C LYS A 191 -4.62 9.29 15.35
N LEU A 192 -4.78 8.31 16.25
CA LEU A 192 -5.99 7.53 16.36
C LEU A 192 -6.81 8.04 17.55
N HIS A 193 -8.08 8.33 17.34
CA HIS A 193 -8.95 8.86 18.38
C HIS A 193 -10.09 7.89 18.66
N ARG A 194 -10.16 7.37 19.89
CA ARG A 194 -11.20 6.44 20.32
C ARG A 194 -12.39 7.18 20.93
N THR A 195 -13.60 6.80 20.55
CA THR A 195 -14.87 7.34 21.08
C THR A 195 -15.92 6.23 21.19
N LYS A 196 -17.10 6.55 21.73
CA LYS A 196 -18.29 5.69 21.62
C LYS A 196 -18.86 5.81 20.21
N LEU A 197 -19.50 4.75 19.74
CA LEU A 197 -20.20 4.73 18.44
C LEU A 197 -21.38 5.71 18.44
N GLU A 198 -22.10 5.77 19.55
CA GLU A 198 -23.14 6.75 19.78
C GLU A 198 -22.57 8.18 19.68
N GLY A 199 -23.13 8.98 18.78
CA GLY A 199 -22.68 10.35 18.53
C GLY A 199 -21.38 10.47 17.71
N ALA A 200 -20.77 9.37 17.24
CA ALA A 200 -19.53 9.42 16.48
C ALA A 200 -19.64 10.25 15.19
N SER A 201 -20.77 10.21 14.48
CA SER A 201 -20.96 11.03 13.28
C SER A 201 -20.98 12.53 13.61
N ALA A 202 -21.74 12.94 14.64
CA ALA A 202 -21.76 14.32 15.11
C ALA A 202 -20.39 14.78 15.64
N PHE A 203 -19.65 13.87 16.30
CA PHE A 203 -18.28 14.12 16.72
C PHE A 203 -17.36 14.39 15.53
N TYR A 204 -17.47 13.61 14.46
CA TYR A 204 -16.70 13.82 13.24
C TYR A 204 -16.97 15.20 12.63
N ASP A 205 -18.25 15.54 12.41
CA ASP A 205 -18.65 16.81 11.79
C ASP A 205 -18.15 18.02 12.60
N LYS A 206 -18.22 17.94 13.94
CA LYS A 206 -17.75 19.00 14.84
C LYS A 206 -16.23 19.15 14.87
N HIS A 207 -15.50 18.04 14.77
CA HIS A 207 -14.06 18.01 15.06
C HIS A 207 -13.16 17.83 13.84
N LEU A 208 -13.71 17.60 12.65
CA LEU A 208 -12.96 17.57 11.39
C LEU A 208 -12.24 18.89 11.14
N GLY A 209 -10.93 18.80 10.86
CA GLY A 209 -10.08 19.97 10.63
C GLY A 209 -9.44 20.56 11.88
N SER A 210 -9.90 20.18 13.07
CA SER A 210 -9.35 20.63 14.36
C SER A 210 -8.68 19.49 15.13
N LEU A 211 -9.44 18.70 15.90
CA LEU A 211 -8.93 17.54 16.61
C LEU A 211 -8.68 16.37 15.65
N LEU A 212 -9.60 16.15 14.70
CA LEU A 212 -9.49 15.10 13.69
C LEU A 212 -8.76 15.66 12.47
N THR A 213 -7.44 15.53 12.52
CA THR A 213 -6.53 15.97 11.45
C THR A 213 -5.57 14.83 11.09
N PRO A 214 -5.14 14.74 9.82
CA PRO A 214 -5.63 15.51 8.64
C PRO A 214 -7.03 15.03 8.15
N PRO A 215 -7.73 15.78 7.27
CA PRO A 215 -7.38 17.11 6.74
C PRO A 215 -7.44 18.20 7.82
N ASN A 216 -6.80 19.34 7.60
CA ASN A 216 -6.93 20.52 8.47
C ASN A 216 -8.13 21.39 8.09
N SER A 217 -8.45 22.44 8.86
CA SER A 217 -9.61 23.32 8.61
C SER A 217 -9.69 23.94 7.22
N LYS A 218 -8.57 24.15 6.52
CA LYS A 218 -8.56 24.66 5.13
C LYS A 218 -8.77 23.55 4.11
N GLU A 219 -8.25 22.36 4.40
CA GLU A 219 -8.29 21.21 3.49
C GLU A 219 -9.61 20.44 3.56
N LYS A 220 -10.37 20.59 4.65
CA LYS A 220 -11.59 19.79 4.88
C LYS A 220 -12.73 20.09 3.91
N GLU A 221 -12.75 21.28 3.31
CA GLU A 221 -13.80 21.70 2.37
C GLU A 221 -13.71 20.93 1.04
N ASP A 222 -12.48 20.66 0.60
CA ASP A 222 -12.18 19.88 -0.60
C ASP A 222 -12.07 18.36 -0.32
N PHE A 223 -12.14 17.95 0.95
CA PHE A 223 -12.00 16.55 1.33
C PHE A 223 -13.32 15.79 1.13
N PRO A 224 -13.32 14.63 0.45
CA PRO A 224 -14.56 13.90 0.19
C PRO A 224 -15.24 13.44 1.47
N LYS A 225 -16.58 13.33 1.40
CA LYS A 225 -17.36 12.74 2.48
C LYS A 225 -16.94 11.29 2.70
N LEU A 226 -17.00 10.85 3.95
CA LEU A 226 -16.78 9.45 4.27
C LEU A 226 -18.03 8.63 3.96
N VAL A 227 -17.86 7.52 3.25
CA VAL A 227 -18.90 6.53 2.94
C VAL A 227 -18.68 5.27 3.77
N GLN A 228 -19.78 4.64 4.19
CA GLN A 228 -19.75 3.49 5.08
C GLN A 228 -19.64 2.17 4.29
N HIS A 229 -18.76 1.29 4.75
CA HIS A 229 -18.62 -0.09 4.29
C HIS A 229 -18.77 -1.05 5.48
N VAL A 230 -19.82 -1.87 5.48
CA VAL A 230 -20.12 -2.81 6.58
C VAL A 230 -19.59 -4.20 6.24
N PHE A 231 -18.92 -4.83 7.20
CA PHE A 231 -18.36 -6.17 7.05
C PHE A 231 -18.76 -7.07 8.21
N ASN A 232 -19.03 -8.35 7.90
CA ASN A 232 -19.20 -9.41 8.88
C ASN A 232 -17.97 -10.32 8.82
N ILE A 233 -17.06 -10.13 9.77
CA ILE A 233 -15.81 -10.87 9.88
C ILE A 233 -16.07 -12.15 10.66
N LYS A 234 -15.61 -13.29 10.13
CA LYS A 234 -15.73 -14.61 10.78
C LYS A 234 -14.41 -15.09 11.36
N GLU A 235 -13.30 -14.75 10.71
CA GLU A 235 -11.95 -15.19 11.04
C GLU A 235 -10.97 -14.01 11.00
N LYS A 236 -9.73 -14.26 11.42
CA LYS A 236 -8.68 -13.24 11.47
C LYS A 236 -8.46 -12.57 10.11
N THR A 237 -8.89 -11.32 9.99
CA THR A 237 -8.99 -10.60 8.71
C THR A 237 -8.36 -9.21 8.83
N ASP A 238 -7.67 -8.77 7.78
CA ASP A 238 -7.22 -7.38 7.64
C ASP A 238 -8.26 -6.59 6.82
N LEU A 239 -8.77 -5.50 7.40
CA LEU A 239 -9.61 -4.50 6.73
C LEU A 239 -8.73 -3.37 6.22
N VAL A 240 -8.58 -3.31 4.91
CA VAL A 240 -7.62 -2.44 4.23
C VAL A 240 -8.33 -1.23 3.66
N ILE A 241 -7.86 -0.03 4.02
CA ILE A 241 -8.24 1.23 3.39
C ILE A 241 -7.18 1.55 2.35
N SER A 242 -7.55 1.54 1.08
CA SER A 242 -6.60 1.61 -0.04
C SER A 242 -5.76 2.88 0.00
N GLY A 243 -4.45 2.68 0.13
CA GLY A 243 -3.47 3.75 0.23
C GLY A 243 -3.20 4.24 1.64
N LEU A 244 -4.05 4.00 2.65
CA LEU A 244 -3.83 4.52 4.01
C LEU A 244 -3.17 3.49 4.95
N GLY A 245 -3.70 2.27 4.98
CA GLY A 245 -3.26 1.23 5.92
C GLY A 245 -4.37 0.24 6.19
N TRP A 246 -4.28 -0.51 7.29
CA TRP A 246 -5.31 -1.50 7.63
C TRP A 246 -5.52 -1.66 9.13
N ILE A 247 -6.69 -2.17 9.49
CA ILE A 247 -7.01 -2.64 10.84
C ILE A 247 -7.20 -4.14 10.78
N ARG A 248 -6.49 -4.85 11.64
CA ARG A 248 -6.69 -6.27 11.84
C ARG A 248 -7.80 -6.52 12.84
N VAL A 249 -8.72 -7.40 12.46
CA VAL A 249 -9.75 -7.97 13.32
C VAL A 249 -9.30 -9.38 13.70
N THR A 250 -9.29 -9.68 15.00
CA THR A 250 -8.72 -10.95 15.51
C THR A 250 -9.72 -12.10 15.43
N GLY A 251 -11.00 -11.85 15.72
CA GLY A 251 -12.05 -12.85 15.76
C GLY A 251 -13.32 -12.42 15.03
N THR A 252 -14.42 -13.09 15.34
CA THR A 252 -15.73 -12.75 14.75
C THR A 252 -16.19 -11.37 15.20
N ALA A 253 -16.59 -10.53 14.25
CA ALA A 253 -17.10 -9.18 14.53
C ALA A 253 -17.93 -8.64 13.36
N LYS A 254 -18.97 -7.88 13.66
CA LYS A 254 -19.61 -6.96 12.73
C LYS A 254 -18.98 -5.58 12.91
N VAL A 255 -18.45 -5.02 11.84
CA VAL A 255 -17.71 -3.77 11.84
C VAL A 255 -18.11 -2.90 10.67
N ALA A 256 -17.92 -1.59 10.78
CA ALA A 256 -18.00 -0.68 9.64
C ALA A 256 -16.71 0.11 9.49
N VAL A 257 -16.27 0.28 8.25
CA VAL A 257 -15.16 1.15 7.89
C VAL A 257 -15.72 2.28 7.06
N TRP A 258 -15.37 3.50 7.44
CA TRP A 258 -15.71 4.72 6.75
C TRP A 258 -14.46 5.25 6.07
N ALA A 259 -14.50 5.41 4.76
CA ALA A 259 -13.41 5.94 3.95
C ALA A 259 -13.94 7.01 2.99
N PRO A 260 -13.11 7.92 2.48
CA PRO A 260 -13.55 8.95 1.54
C PRO A 260 -14.19 8.33 0.31
N GLU A 261 -15.25 8.96 -0.19
CA GLU A 261 -15.92 8.52 -1.41
C GLU A 261 -14.92 8.33 -2.56
N GLY A 262 -14.97 7.16 -3.19
CA GLY A 262 -14.03 6.75 -4.23
C GLY A 262 -12.82 5.96 -3.73
N VAL A 263 -12.48 5.99 -2.43
CA VAL A 263 -11.42 5.14 -1.85
C VAL A 263 -11.95 3.73 -1.57
N ALA A 264 -11.26 2.73 -2.11
CA ALA A 264 -11.66 1.33 -1.91
C ALA A 264 -11.33 0.82 -0.50
N VAL A 265 -12.31 0.20 0.15
CA VAL A 265 -12.12 -0.60 1.37
C VAL A 265 -12.30 -2.07 1.03
N VAL A 266 -11.28 -2.88 1.31
CA VAL A 266 -11.26 -4.30 0.97
C VAL A 266 -10.85 -5.15 2.17
N THR A 267 -11.32 -6.40 2.19
CA THR A 267 -10.88 -7.41 3.14
C THR A 267 -9.79 -8.28 2.52
N ARG A 268 -8.83 -8.73 3.33
CA ARG A 268 -7.88 -9.78 2.94
C ARG A 268 -7.53 -10.69 4.12
N LYS A 269 -7.04 -11.89 3.81
CA LYS A 269 -6.40 -12.75 4.82
C LYS A 269 -5.26 -11.98 5.50
N ALA A 270 -5.18 -12.11 6.82
CA ALA A 270 -4.20 -11.37 7.60
C ALA A 270 -2.76 -11.69 7.17
N ILE A 271 -1.98 -10.64 6.90
CA ILE A 271 -0.57 -10.77 6.46
C ILE A 271 0.36 -11.28 7.58
N ILE A 272 0.00 -11.02 8.85
CA ILE A 272 0.83 -11.26 10.05
C ILE A 272 0.05 -12.05 11.09
#